data_AF-A0A8K0HVF8-F1
#
_entry.id   AF-A0A8K0HVF8-F1
#
_cell.length_a   1.000
_cell.length_b   1.000
_cell.length_c   1.000
_cell.angle_alpha   90.00
_cell.angle_beta   90.00
_cell.angle_gamma   90.00
#
_symmetry.space_group_name_H-M   'P 1'
#
loop_
_entity.id
_entity.type
_entity.pdbx_description
1 polymer ?
#
loop_
_entity_poly.entity_id
_entity_poly.type
_entity_poly.pdbx_seq_one_letter_code
_entity_poly.pdbx_strand_id
1 'polypeptide(L)'
;MEEVGLVDDHITFLALLYACGHSGLINEGKCYLETMTSEYGLELWPKHYACVVDLLSHSDRTEKVYKFIKPLPVEPTAAVWCALLGACRVHLNPKLGKVAAEKLLELEPENHGNYVLVSNIFASMGKWKDVEMVRTRMQERGLRKDPACSWIEVGNKVHGFVARDTSHADSVAIYTTLA
;
A
#
# COMPACT_ATOMS: atom_id res chain seq x y z
N MET A 1 -2.23 15.09 24.59
CA MET A 1 -2.17 16.48 24.11
C MET A 1 -3.10 17.37 24.93
N GLU A 2 -4.29 16.87 25.25
CA GLU A 2 -5.29 17.54 26.09
C GLU A 2 -4.78 17.97 27.48
N GLU A 3 -4.02 17.14 28.21
CA GLU A 3 -3.47 17.51 29.53
C GLU A 3 -2.51 18.71 29.51
N VAL A 4 -1.95 19.04 28.33
CA VAL A 4 -1.05 20.19 28.13
C VAL A 4 -1.77 21.35 27.42
N GLY A 5 -3.10 21.24 27.22
CA GLY A 5 -3.94 22.27 26.59
C GLY A 5 -3.78 22.39 25.07
N LEU A 6 -3.19 21.39 24.41
CA LEU A 6 -3.09 21.36 22.94
C LEU A 6 -4.35 20.74 22.35
N VAL A 7 -4.96 21.43 21.39
CA VAL A 7 -6.12 20.96 20.64
C VAL A 7 -5.64 20.04 19.52
N ASP A 8 -6.16 18.82 19.50
CA ASP A 8 -5.85 17.87 18.44
C ASP A 8 -6.42 18.34 17.09
N ASP A 9 -5.61 18.23 16.04
CA ASP A 9 -5.95 18.66 14.69
C ASP A 9 -6.03 17.48 13.72
N HIS A 10 -6.26 17.77 12.44
CA HIS A 10 -6.29 16.74 11.40
C HIS A 10 -5.01 15.89 11.35
N ILE A 11 -3.84 16.44 11.69
CA ILE A 11 -2.58 15.68 11.66
C ILE A 11 -2.53 14.69 12.82
N THR A 12 -2.97 15.09 14.02
CA THR A 12 -3.05 14.18 15.16
C THR A 12 -3.99 13.01 14.88
N PHE A 13 -5.20 13.28 14.39
CA PHE A 13 -6.15 12.20 14.07
C PHE A 13 -5.69 11.34 12.90
N LEU A 14 -5.01 11.90 11.88
CA LEU A 14 -4.39 11.09 10.83
C LEU A 14 -3.38 10.08 11.40
N ALA A 15 -2.53 10.52 12.33
CA ALA A 15 -1.54 9.65 12.97
C ALA A 15 -2.19 8.56 13.83
N LEU A 16 -3.21 8.90 14.62
CA LEU A 16 -3.98 7.95 15.42
C LEU A 16 -4.67 6.91 14.54
N LEU A 17 -5.39 7.34 13.50
CA LEU A 17 -6.08 6.44 12.58
C LEU A 17 -5.10 5.54 11.82
N TYR A 18 -3.95 6.07 11.42
CA TYR A 18 -2.89 5.27 10.79
C TYR A 18 -2.34 4.20 11.73
N ALA A 19 -2.03 4.56 12.98
CA ALA A 19 -1.53 3.61 13.97
C ALA A 19 -2.55 2.52 14.30
N CYS A 20 -3.83 2.89 14.45
CA CYS A 20 -4.92 1.94 14.69
C CYS A 20 -5.15 1.01 13.50
N GLY A 21 -5.13 1.54 12.27
CA GLY A 21 -5.24 0.75 11.04
C GLY A 21 -4.13 -0.29 10.97
N HIS A 22 -2.88 0.15 11.08
CA HIS A 22 -1.71 -0.73 11.02
C HIS A 22 -1.67 -1.80 12.13
N SER A 23 -2.14 -1.45 13.33
CA SER A 23 -2.15 -2.35 14.49
C SER A 23 -3.40 -3.23 14.58
N GLY A 24 -4.36 -3.09 13.65
CA GLY A 24 -5.64 -3.80 13.70
C GLY A 24 -6.53 -3.41 14.89
N LEU A 25 -6.32 -2.24 15.49
CA LEU A 25 -7.10 -1.73 16.63
C LEU A 25 -8.40 -1.07 16.14
N ILE A 26 -9.32 -1.91 15.66
CA ILE A 26 -10.53 -1.49 14.95
C ILE A 26 -11.44 -0.62 15.83
N ASN A 27 -11.61 -0.98 17.11
CA ASN A 27 -12.55 -0.31 18.00
C ASN A 27 -12.04 1.08 18.39
N GLU A 28 -10.75 1.16 18.73
CA GLU A 28 -10.05 2.39 19.05
C GLU A 28 -10.04 3.33 17.85
N GLY A 29 -9.71 2.83 16.66
CA GLY A 29 -9.72 3.65 15.45
C GLY A 29 -11.12 4.20 15.11
N LYS A 30 -12.18 3.44 15.37
CA LYS A 30 -13.56 3.93 15.20
C LYS A 30 -13.91 5.00 16.22
N CYS A 31 -13.51 4.80 17.47
CA CYS A 31 -13.69 5.79 18.52
C CYS A 31 -12.97 7.10 18.15
N TYR A 32 -11.72 7.05 17.69
CA TYR A 32 -11.01 8.25 17.25
C TYR A 32 -11.65 8.92 16.02
N LEU A 33 -12.19 8.14 15.07
CA LEU A 33 -12.92 8.70 13.92
C LEU A 33 -14.20 9.42 14.36
N GLU A 34 -14.94 8.83 15.31
CA GLU A 34 -16.14 9.43 15.90
C GLU A 34 -15.80 10.69 16.70
N THR A 35 -14.78 10.66 17.55
CA THR A 35 -14.31 11.82 18.32
C THR A 35 -13.84 12.95 17.41
N MET A 36 -13.06 12.65 16.36
CA MET A 36 -12.63 13.64 15.36
C MET A 36 -13.82 14.39 14.73
N THR A 37 -14.87 13.67 14.34
CA THR A 37 -16.00 14.23 13.60
C THR A 37 -17.05 14.87 14.49
N SER A 38 -17.34 14.29 15.66
CA SER A 38 -18.43 14.71 16.53
C SER A 38 -18.01 15.71 17.61
N GLU A 39 -16.86 15.51 18.23
CA GLU A 39 -16.38 16.36 19.33
C GLU A 39 -15.50 17.49 18.82
N TYR A 40 -14.58 17.18 17.90
CA TYR A 40 -13.65 18.16 17.31
C TYR A 40 -14.21 18.84 16.06
N GLY A 41 -15.32 18.35 15.50
CA GLY A 41 -15.98 18.93 14.32
C GLY A 41 -15.12 18.89 13.05
N LEU A 42 -14.10 18.02 13.00
CA LEU A 42 -13.15 17.94 11.90
C LEU A 42 -13.68 17.00 10.81
N GLU A 43 -13.76 17.52 9.58
CA GLU A 43 -14.11 16.72 8.42
C GLU A 43 -12.97 15.78 7.99
N LEU A 44 -13.31 14.71 7.26
CA LEU A 44 -12.30 13.80 6.71
C LEU A 44 -11.57 14.47 5.54
N TRP A 45 -10.25 14.64 5.67
CA TRP A 45 -9.39 14.97 4.55
C TRP A 45 -9.13 13.77 3.64
N PRO A 46 -8.71 13.99 2.38
CA PRO A 46 -8.32 12.93 1.45
C PRO A 46 -7.40 11.86 2.05
N LYS A 47 -6.48 12.25 2.94
CA LYS A 47 -5.55 11.34 3.63
C LYS A 47 -6.23 10.46 4.68
N HIS A 48 -7.28 10.94 5.37
CA HIS A 48 -8.00 10.16 6.38
C HIS A 48 -8.71 8.95 5.76
N TYR A 49 -9.25 9.09 4.54
CA TYR A 49 -9.97 7.99 3.90
C TYR A 49 -9.12 6.74 3.71
N ALA A 50 -7.84 6.87 3.37
CA ALA A 50 -6.96 5.72 3.24
C ALA A 50 -6.77 5.00 4.58
N CYS A 51 -6.56 5.73 5.67
CA CYS A 51 -6.44 5.18 7.01
C CYS A 51 -7.74 4.52 7.50
N VAL A 52 -8.91 5.13 7.22
CA VAL A 52 -10.21 4.55 7.58
C VAL A 52 -10.48 3.27 6.79
N VAL A 53 -10.13 3.25 5.50
CA VAL A 53 -10.26 2.04 4.66
C VAL A 53 -9.35 0.93 5.17
N ASP A 54 -8.11 1.25 5.54
CA ASP A 54 -7.16 0.32 6.15
C ASP A 54 -7.69 -0.22 7.48
N LEU A 55 -8.16 0.64 8.38
CA LEU A 55 -8.81 0.26 9.64
C LEU A 55 -10.00 -0.69 9.42
N LEU A 56 -10.91 -0.35 8.51
CA LEU A 56 -12.09 -1.17 8.23
C LEU A 56 -11.73 -2.48 7.51
N SER A 57 -10.60 -2.52 6.81
CA SER A 57 -10.11 -3.72 6.14
C SER A 57 -9.91 -4.89 7.10
N HIS A 58 -9.65 -4.64 8.38
CA HIS A 58 -9.46 -5.70 9.37
C HIS A 58 -10.78 -6.32 9.89
N SER A 59 -11.95 -5.76 9.56
CA SER A 59 -13.25 -6.14 10.15
C SER A 59 -14.05 -7.21 9.37
N ASP A 60 -13.35 -8.14 8.70
CA ASP A 60 -13.91 -9.32 7.99
C ASP A 60 -14.91 -9.05 6.85
N ARG A 61 -15.06 -7.81 6.36
CA ARG A 61 -16.05 -7.48 5.32
C ARG A 61 -15.59 -6.43 4.32
N THR A 62 -14.89 -6.88 3.29
CA THR A 62 -14.49 -6.05 2.13
C THR A 62 -15.65 -5.31 1.45
N GLU A 63 -16.89 -5.84 1.52
CA GLU A 63 -18.08 -5.18 0.99
C GLU A 63 -18.47 -3.93 1.80
N LYS A 64 -18.23 -3.91 3.12
CA LYS A 64 -18.48 -2.72 3.95
C LYS A 64 -17.51 -1.61 3.58
N VAL A 65 -16.24 -1.96 3.37
CA VAL A 65 -15.20 -1.03 2.91
C VAL A 65 -15.57 -0.45 1.54
N TYR A 66 -16.00 -1.29 0.60
CA TYR A 66 -16.42 -0.81 -0.71
C TYR A 66 -17.68 0.08 -0.66
N LYS A 67 -18.64 -0.24 0.21
CA LYS A 67 -19.82 0.61 0.46
C LYS A 67 -19.46 1.95 1.10
N PHE A 68 -18.36 2.03 1.84
CA PHE A 68 -17.83 3.29 2.38
C PHE A 68 -17.15 4.13 1.30
N ILE A 69 -16.43 3.49 0.37
CA ILE A 69 -15.71 4.18 -0.72
C ILE A 69 -16.66 4.69 -1.81
N LYS A 70 -17.72 3.93 -2.16
CA LYS A 70 -18.61 4.25 -3.28
C LYS A 70 -19.34 5.61 -3.18
N PRO A 71 -19.86 6.05 -2.02
CA PRO A 71 -20.57 7.33 -1.89
C PRO A 71 -19.65 8.52 -1.60
N LEU A 72 -18.32 8.36 -1.67
CA LEU A 72 -17.43 9.46 -1.36
C LEU A 72 -17.67 10.65 -2.30
N PRO A 73 -17.76 11.88 -1.77
CA PRO A 73 -18.04 13.08 -2.55
C PRO A 73 -16.84 13.47 -3.45
N VAL A 74 -15.69 12.85 -3.24
CA VAL A 74 -14.44 13.08 -3.97
C VAL A 74 -13.95 11.73 -4.51
N GLU A 75 -13.34 11.77 -5.69
CA GLU A 75 -12.76 10.57 -6.30
C GLU A 75 -11.70 9.95 -5.38
N PRO A 76 -11.80 8.64 -5.05
CA PRO A 76 -10.87 8.01 -4.14
C PRO A 76 -9.45 8.00 -4.70
N THR A 77 -8.47 8.34 -3.86
CA THR A 77 -7.06 8.39 -4.25
C THR A 77 -6.48 6.99 -4.50
N ALA A 78 -5.31 6.93 -5.15
CA ALA A 78 -4.56 5.68 -5.33
C ALA A 78 -4.32 4.96 -3.99
N ALA A 79 -4.04 5.71 -2.91
CA ALA A 79 -3.87 5.15 -1.56
C ALA A 79 -5.13 4.41 -1.06
N VAL A 80 -6.33 4.93 -1.33
CA VAL A 80 -7.60 4.29 -0.96
C VAL A 80 -7.80 2.97 -1.72
N TRP A 81 -7.55 2.97 -3.03
CA TRP A 81 -7.64 1.74 -3.84
C TRP A 81 -6.59 0.71 -3.45
N CYS A 82 -5.37 1.16 -3.13
CA CYS A 82 -4.31 0.31 -2.61
C CYS A 82 -4.71 -0.35 -1.28
N ALA A 83 -5.28 0.40 -0.34
CA ALA A 83 -5.77 -0.13 0.93
C ALA A 83 -6.92 -1.14 0.72
N LEU A 84 -7.88 -0.86 -0.17
CA LEU A 84 -8.95 -1.80 -0.52
C LEU A 84 -8.39 -3.09 -1.18
N LEU A 85 -7.38 -2.97 -2.04
CA LEU A 85 -6.72 -4.11 -2.67
C LEU A 85 -6.01 -4.98 -1.62
N GLY A 86 -5.35 -4.36 -0.65
CA GLY A 86 -4.79 -5.03 0.54
C GLY A 86 -5.85 -5.78 1.33
N ALA A 87 -7.01 -5.16 1.58
CA ALA A 87 -8.16 -5.80 2.22
C ALA A 87 -8.63 -7.05 1.45
N CYS A 88 -8.72 -6.95 0.12
CA CYS A 88 -9.15 -8.05 -0.74
C CYS A 88 -8.19 -9.24 -0.70
N ARG A 89 -6.88 -9.00 -0.50
CA ARG A 89 -5.90 -10.05 -0.27
C ARG A 89 -6.17 -10.81 1.04
N VAL A 90 -6.37 -10.07 2.14
CA VAL A 90 -6.57 -10.66 3.47
C VAL A 90 -7.86 -11.49 3.51
N HIS A 91 -8.94 -10.97 2.92
CA HIS A 91 -10.26 -11.61 2.93
C HIS A 91 -10.55 -12.52 1.74
N LEU A 92 -9.53 -12.80 0.90
CA LEU A 92 -9.66 -13.65 -0.28
C LEU A 92 -10.83 -13.26 -1.19
N ASN A 93 -11.01 -11.96 -1.45
CA ASN A 93 -12.05 -11.43 -2.35
C ASN A 93 -11.46 -10.98 -3.70
N PRO A 94 -11.19 -11.90 -4.64
CA PRO A 94 -10.55 -11.57 -5.91
C PRO A 94 -11.44 -10.73 -6.83
N LYS A 95 -12.78 -10.81 -6.69
CA LYS A 95 -13.70 -10.04 -7.55
C LYS A 95 -13.56 -8.55 -7.28
N LEU A 96 -13.60 -8.17 -6.00
CA LEU A 96 -13.42 -6.79 -5.59
C LEU A 96 -11.96 -6.34 -5.75
N GLY A 97 -11.00 -7.26 -5.55
CA GLY A 97 -9.59 -7.02 -5.84
C GLY A 97 -9.34 -6.58 -7.29
N LYS A 98 -10.04 -7.16 -8.27
CA LYS A 98 -9.95 -6.71 -9.68
C LYS A 98 -10.43 -5.28 -9.88
N VAL A 99 -11.54 -4.91 -9.25
CA VAL A 99 -12.07 -3.54 -9.33
C VAL A 99 -11.06 -2.54 -8.75
N ALA A 100 -10.51 -2.85 -7.57
CA ALA A 100 -9.52 -2.00 -6.91
C ALA A 100 -8.23 -1.90 -7.73
N ALA A 101 -7.76 -3.01 -8.30
CA ALA A 101 -6.57 -3.05 -9.14
C ALA A 101 -6.73 -2.21 -10.42
N GLU A 102 -7.85 -2.35 -11.14
CA GLU A 102 -8.10 -1.54 -12.34
C GLU A 102 -8.13 -0.05 -12.00
N LYS A 103 -8.85 0.34 -10.93
CA LYS A 103 -8.90 1.74 -10.51
C LYS A 103 -7.53 2.29 -10.11
N LEU A 104 -6.72 1.50 -9.40
CA LEU A 104 -5.36 1.89 -9.03
C LEU A 104 -4.46 2.12 -10.26
N LEU A 105 -4.52 1.20 -11.24
CA LEU A 105 -3.70 1.28 -12.45
C LEU A 105 -4.22 2.30 -13.47
N GLU A 106 -5.51 2.66 -13.42
CA GLU A 106 -6.09 3.80 -14.17
C GLU A 106 -5.61 5.14 -13.59
N LEU A 107 -5.56 5.27 -12.26
CA LEU A 107 -5.15 6.51 -11.58
C LEU A 107 -3.64 6.77 -11.68
N GLU A 108 -2.82 5.74 -11.56
CA GLU A 108 -1.36 5.87 -11.60
C GLU A 108 -0.74 4.94 -12.66
N PRO A 109 -1.00 5.20 -13.96
CA PRO A 109 -0.65 4.31 -15.05
C PRO A 109 0.86 4.17 -15.29
N GLU A 110 1.67 5.11 -14.78
CA GLU A 110 3.12 5.13 -14.94
C GLU A 110 3.87 4.67 -13.66
N ASN A 111 3.13 4.31 -12.61
CA ASN A 111 3.72 3.84 -11.35
C ASN A 111 4.01 2.33 -11.43
N HIS A 112 5.23 1.98 -11.83
CA HIS A 112 5.69 0.58 -11.92
C HIS A 112 5.52 -0.20 -10.60
N GLY A 113 5.58 0.48 -9.44
CA GLY A 113 5.37 -0.12 -8.13
C GLY A 113 3.96 -0.68 -7.95
N ASN A 114 2.95 0.01 -8.47
CA ASN A 114 1.56 -0.43 -8.40
C ASN A 114 1.32 -1.70 -9.22
N TYR A 115 1.91 -1.80 -10.42
CA TYR A 115 1.84 -3.01 -11.23
C TYR A 115 2.44 -4.22 -10.51
N VAL A 116 3.61 -4.03 -9.89
CA VAL A 116 4.27 -5.09 -9.10
C VAL A 116 3.41 -5.48 -7.90
N LEU A 117 2.85 -4.52 -7.18
CA LEU A 117 1.96 -4.77 -6.05
C LEU A 117 0.72 -5.59 -6.46
N VAL A 118 0.00 -5.13 -7.49
CA VAL A 118 -1.20 -5.81 -8.02
C VAL A 118 -0.85 -7.23 -8.46
N SER A 119 0.24 -7.40 -9.21
CA SER A 119 0.72 -8.70 -9.66
C SER A 119 0.99 -9.65 -8.48
N ASN A 120 1.67 -9.19 -7.43
CA ASN A 120 1.97 -9.99 -6.25
C ASN A 120 0.70 -10.36 -5.46
N ILE A 121 -0.24 -9.43 -5.34
CA ILE A 121 -1.52 -9.67 -4.66
C ILE A 121 -2.32 -10.75 -5.40
N PHE A 122 -2.44 -10.68 -6.72
CA PHE A 122 -3.10 -11.75 -7.49
C PHE A 122 -2.37 -13.08 -7.42
N ALA A 123 -1.02 -13.07 -7.40
CA ALA A 123 -0.23 -14.28 -7.22
C ALA A 123 -0.53 -14.95 -5.86
N SER A 124 -0.63 -14.17 -4.77
CA SER A 124 -0.98 -14.71 -3.45
C SER A 124 -2.39 -15.32 -3.37
N MET A 125 -3.28 -14.97 -4.30
CA MET A 125 -4.62 -15.55 -4.44
C MET A 125 -4.70 -16.65 -5.51
N GLY A 126 -3.57 -17.08 -6.08
CA GLY A 126 -3.51 -18.08 -7.15
C GLY A 126 -4.11 -17.64 -8.49
N LYS A 127 -4.27 -16.33 -8.71
CA LYS A 127 -4.90 -15.76 -9.92
C LYS A 127 -3.89 -15.53 -11.03
N TRP A 128 -3.26 -16.60 -11.50
CA TRP A 128 -2.15 -16.54 -12.46
C TRP A 128 -2.48 -15.86 -13.80
N LYS A 129 -3.73 -16.00 -14.29
CA LYS A 129 -4.18 -15.26 -15.48
C LYS A 129 -4.17 -13.74 -15.28
N ASP A 130 -4.56 -13.29 -14.10
CA ASP A 130 -4.57 -11.86 -13.75
C ASP A 130 -3.13 -11.36 -13.51
N VAL A 131 -2.25 -12.19 -12.94
CA VAL A 131 -0.81 -11.92 -12.82
C VAL A 131 -0.18 -11.67 -14.18
N GLU A 132 -0.44 -12.57 -15.14
CA GLU A 132 0.07 -12.47 -16.51
C GLU A 132 -0.44 -11.20 -17.18
N MET A 133 -1.75 -10.94 -17.14
CA MET A 133 -2.35 -9.73 -17.72
C MET A 133 -1.70 -8.44 -17.18
N VAL A 134 -1.51 -8.34 -15.87
CA VAL A 134 -0.91 -7.15 -15.24
C VAL A 134 0.55 -6.98 -15.66
N ARG A 135 1.31 -8.08 -15.75
CA ARG A 135 2.72 -8.03 -16.18
C ARG A 135 2.87 -7.70 -17.66
N THR A 136 2.00 -8.23 -18.51
CA THR A 136 1.97 -7.88 -19.95
C THR A 136 1.65 -6.40 -20.11
N ARG A 137 0.61 -5.88 -19.44
CA ARG A 137 0.26 -4.45 -19.47
C ARG A 137 1.40 -3.56 -18.98
N MET A 138 2.15 -4.00 -17.96
CA MET A 138 3.34 -3.31 -17.46
C MET A 138 4.44 -3.26 -18.54
N GLN A 139 4.71 -4.39 -19.21
CA GLN A 139 5.73 -4.49 -20.27
C GLN A 139 5.37 -3.68 -21.52
N GLU A 140 4.11 -3.72 -21.96
CA GLU A 140 3.60 -2.97 -23.11
C GLU A 140 3.75 -1.45 -22.93
N ARG A 141 3.68 -0.98 -21.67
CA ARG A 141 3.94 0.42 -21.30
C ARG A 141 5.42 0.75 -21.17
N GLY A 142 6.32 -0.21 -21.33
CA GLY A 142 7.75 -0.03 -21.12
C GLY A 142 8.14 0.15 -19.65
N LEU A 143 7.22 -0.10 -18.71
CA LEU A 143 7.49 0.04 -17.28
C LEU A 143 8.36 -1.12 -16.81
N ARG A 144 9.45 -0.76 -16.14
CA ARG A 144 10.37 -1.72 -15.51
C ARG A 144 10.58 -1.30 -14.07
N LYS A 145 10.54 -2.26 -13.16
CA LYS A 145 11.01 -2.03 -11.80
C LYS A 145 12.53 -1.99 -11.88
N ASP A 146 13.13 -0.89 -11.44
CA ASP A 146 14.59 -0.86 -11.27
C ASP A 146 15.00 -1.95 -10.28
N PRO A 147 16.02 -2.76 -10.63
CA PRO A 147 16.52 -3.75 -9.68
C PRO A 147 16.95 -3.04 -8.40
N ALA A 148 16.54 -3.60 -7.26
CA ALA A 148 17.07 -3.13 -5.99
C ALA A 148 18.57 -3.42 -5.95
N CYS A 149 19.36 -2.40 -5.65
CA CYS A 149 20.79 -2.53 -5.41
C CYS A 149 21.12 -2.17 -3.96
N SER A 150 22.12 -2.85 -3.41
CA SER A 150 22.86 -2.37 -2.25
C SER A 150 24.24 -1.93 -2.71
N TRP A 151 24.93 -1.12 -1.91
CA TRP A 151 26.31 -0.76 -2.19
C TRP A 151 27.09 -0.55 -0.90
N ILE A 152 28.40 -0.77 -0.98
CA ILE A 152 29.35 -0.43 0.08
C ILE A 152 30.48 0.41 -0.51
N GLU A 153 31.18 1.13 0.35
CA GLU A 153 32.38 1.86 -0.03
C GLU A 153 33.61 1.25 0.65
N VAL A 154 34.60 0.86 -0.14
CA VAL A 154 35.86 0.30 0.35
C VAL A 154 37.00 1.02 -0.37
N GLY A 155 37.87 1.68 0.40
CA GLY A 155 39.02 2.39 -0.16
C GLY A 155 38.64 3.44 -1.21
N ASN A 156 37.61 4.26 -0.94
CA ASN A 156 37.11 5.31 -1.83
C ASN A 156 36.56 4.79 -3.18
N LYS A 157 36.20 3.50 -3.24
CA LYS A 157 35.53 2.87 -4.38
C LYS A 157 34.17 2.35 -3.95
N VAL A 158 33.13 2.66 -4.73
CA VAL A 158 31.78 2.15 -4.51
C VAL A 158 31.64 0.78 -5.19
N HIS A 159 31.16 -0.19 -4.43
CA HIS A 159 30.88 -1.55 -4.86
C HIS A 159 29.37 -1.77 -4.79
N GLY A 160 28.71 -1.81 -5.94
CA GLY A 160 27.27 -2.07 -6.06
C GLY A 160 26.98 -3.57 -6.20
N PHE A 161 25.88 -4.01 -5.61
CA PHE A 161 25.39 -5.38 -5.67
C PHE A 161 23.91 -5.37 -6.03
N VAL A 162 23.58 -6.07 -7.11
CA VAL A 162 22.19 -6.35 -7.50
C VAL A 162 21.93 -7.82 -7.27
N ALA A 163 20.70 -8.18 -6.89
CA ALA A 163 20.35 -9.57 -6.68
C ALA A 163 20.63 -10.40 -7.96
N ARG A 164 21.45 -11.46 -7.81
CA ARG A 164 21.91 -12.35 -8.89
C ARG A 164 22.86 -11.71 -9.92
N ASP A 165 23.37 -10.52 -9.64
CA ASP A 165 24.38 -9.89 -10.49
C ASP A 165 25.76 -10.51 -10.28
N THR A 166 26.49 -10.67 -11.39
CA THR A 166 27.85 -11.24 -11.43
C THR A 166 28.86 -10.27 -12.06
N SER A 167 28.44 -9.03 -12.34
CA SER A 167 29.27 -7.98 -12.95
C SER A 167 30.44 -7.52 -12.07
N HIS A 168 30.35 -7.74 -10.75
CA HIS A 168 31.40 -7.39 -9.81
C HIS A 168 32.68 -8.22 -10.04
N ALA A 169 33.85 -7.59 -10.02
CA ALA A 169 35.14 -8.26 -10.28
C ALA A 169 35.39 -9.45 -9.33
N ASP A 170 34.98 -9.31 -8.07
CA ASP A 170 35.10 -10.35 -7.04
C ASP A 170 33.85 -11.23 -6.89
N SER A 171 32.95 -11.27 -7.90
CA SER A 171 31.67 -11.98 -7.80
C SER A 171 31.82 -13.45 -7.39
N VAL A 172 32.82 -14.15 -7.94
CA VAL A 172 33.12 -15.55 -7.56
C VAL A 172 33.42 -15.70 -6.07
N ALA A 173 34.28 -14.85 -5.51
CA ALA A 173 34.65 -14.90 -4.09
C ALA A 173 33.47 -14.54 -3.18
N ILE A 174 32.67 -13.55 -3.57
CA ILE A 174 31.45 -13.14 -2.85
C ILE A 174 30.45 -14.30 -2.80
N TYR A 175 30.12 -14.90 -3.96
CA TYR A 175 29.19 -16.03 -4.00
C TYR A 175 29.71 -17.26 -3.26
N THR A 176 31.01 -17.52 -3.28
CA THR A 176 31.63 -18.61 -2.50
C THR A 176 31.50 -18.38 -0.99
N THR A 177 31.58 -17.13 -0.54
CA THR A 177 31.46 -16.78 0.90
C THR A 177 30.00 -16.85 1.39
N LEU A 178 29.05 -16.60 0.50
CA LEU A 178 27.61 -16.58 0.81
C LEU A 178 26.92 -17.96 0.69
N ALA A 179 27.62 -18.96 0.14
CA ALA A 179 27.13 -20.33 -0.05
C ALA A 179 27.29 -21.18 1.21
#